data_AF-A0A7S0NSY1-F1
#
_entry.id   AF-A0A7S0NSY1-F1
#
_cell.length_a   1.000
_cell.length_b   1.000
_cell.length_c   1.000
_cell.angle_alpha   90.00
_cell.angle_beta   90.00
_cell.angle_gamma   90.00
#
_symmetry.space_group_name_H-M   'P 1'
#
loop_
_entity.id
_entity.type
_entity.pdbx_description
1 polymer ?
#
loop_
_entity_poly.entity_id
_entity_poly.type
_entity_poly.pdbx_seq_one_letter_code
_entity_poly.pdbx_strand_id
1 'polypeptide(L)'
;VELGGGLVTMLAVVNFALQLAVLGAANLEYSRHARAVHVSPLRWMWHSLTAWITPSLKTQTPPRPPKPSPSASTTEGSPWQPSAGKSRWGDDCNFIFLDIGSNRGVTVRKLFEPRSYPMEGFDWRENRLSFLNKKRADHKPAIDLFNELFPPEEERARTNFAGICVFGFEPNFHHTARLKALERCYAARGWRVHWFTETAVSDANGYAKLQLGRRGERVQEALHIGASIVSEVHYKERSNLSPSVQTIDLAKWVNVHIKQRRKRPGPSAVYAKLDIEGAEWTTLAHMLAHGALCDGIDFMSLEWHEWSSRSPSSPLTLNDTVAFRQGLPALLKALPAHSCNATQLRAFQDDSYLRDTKKQTVCDADGPLPA
;
A
#
# COMPACT_ATOMS: atom_id res chain seq x y z
N VAL A 1 -3.94 -4.51 39.14
CA VAL A 1 -4.06 -5.64 38.19
C VAL A 1 -3.89 -5.07 36.78
N GLU A 2 -2.65 -4.72 36.40
CA GLU A 2 -2.36 -4.17 35.06
C GLU A 2 -0.85 -4.19 34.76
N LEU A 3 -0.21 -5.35 34.98
CA LEU A 3 1.19 -5.60 34.57
C LEU A 3 1.35 -6.96 33.85
N GLY A 4 0.25 -7.54 33.35
CA GLY A 4 0.24 -8.90 32.78
C GLY A 4 0.35 -8.97 31.25
N GLY A 5 0.08 -7.87 30.51
CA GLY A 5 -0.01 -7.92 29.04
C GLY A 5 1.34 -8.05 28.33
N GLY A 6 2.35 -7.28 28.77
CA GLY A 6 3.64 -7.23 28.08
C GLY A 6 4.47 -8.51 28.19
N LEU A 7 4.35 -9.25 29.30
CA LEU A 7 5.09 -10.49 29.52
C LEU A 7 4.56 -11.62 28.62
N VAL A 8 3.24 -11.65 28.37
CA VAL A 8 2.60 -12.65 27.50
C VAL A 8 3.00 -12.42 26.04
N THR A 9 3.10 -11.17 25.59
CA THR A 9 3.55 -10.84 24.23
C THR A 9 5.03 -11.13 24.03
N MET A 10 5.90 -10.83 25.02
CA MET A 10 7.32 -11.23 24.96
C MET A 10 7.49 -12.75 24.95
N LEU A 11 6.75 -13.49 25.79
CA LEU A 11 6.80 -14.95 25.81
C LEU A 11 6.32 -15.56 24.49
N ALA A 12 5.32 -14.98 23.84
CA ALA A 12 4.86 -15.43 22.52
C ALA A 12 5.93 -15.22 21.43
N VAL A 13 6.63 -14.08 21.43
CA VAL A 13 7.71 -13.78 20.48
C VAL A 13 8.94 -14.68 20.72
N VAL A 14 9.29 -14.92 21.98
CA VAL A 14 10.40 -15.83 22.34
C VAL A 14 10.06 -17.28 21.96
N ASN A 15 8.82 -17.72 22.19
CA ASN A 15 8.37 -19.06 21.85
C ASN A 15 8.30 -19.26 20.32
N PHE A 16 7.89 -18.24 19.57
CA PHE A 16 7.92 -18.23 18.10
C PHE A 16 9.35 -18.30 17.54
N ALA A 17 10.29 -17.53 18.11
CA ALA A 17 11.70 -17.60 17.74
C ALA A 17 12.32 -18.98 18.08
N LEU A 18 11.93 -19.60 19.20
CA LEU A 18 12.36 -20.95 19.57
C LEU A 18 11.81 -22.01 18.61
N GLN A 19 10.54 -21.92 18.21
CA GLN A 19 9.93 -22.87 17.28
C GLN A 19 10.55 -22.79 15.89
N LEU A 20 10.90 -21.59 15.41
CA LEU A 20 11.66 -21.42 14.17
C LEU A 20 13.09 -21.99 14.28
N ALA A 21 13.73 -21.89 15.44
CA ALA A 21 15.03 -22.51 15.67
C ALA A 21 14.96 -24.05 15.66
N VAL A 22 13.90 -24.63 16.22
CA VAL A 22 13.67 -26.09 16.24
C VAL A 22 13.36 -26.62 14.83
N LEU A 23 12.53 -25.92 14.05
CA LEU A 23 12.26 -26.27 12.65
C LEU A 23 13.50 -26.11 11.76
N GLY A 24 14.36 -25.12 12.04
CA GLY A 24 15.66 -24.98 11.39
C GLY A 24 16.64 -26.11 11.73
N ALA A 25 16.63 -26.59 12.97
CA ALA A 25 17.48 -27.70 13.42
C ALA A 25 17.03 -29.06 12.86
N ALA A 26 15.71 -29.29 12.71
CA ALA A 26 15.18 -30.52 12.11
C ALA A 26 15.54 -30.67 10.61
N ASN A 27 15.75 -29.55 9.91
CA ASN A 27 16.20 -29.57 8.51
C ASN A 27 17.72 -29.78 8.35
N LEU A 28 18.50 -29.67 9.43
CA LEU A 28 19.96 -29.85 9.42
C LEU A 28 20.40 -31.32 9.52
N GLU A 29 19.51 -32.24 9.91
CA GLU A 29 19.81 -33.68 9.87
C GLU A 29 19.70 -34.32 8.48
N TYR A 30 19.10 -33.62 7.50
CA TYR A 30 18.92 -34.14 6.13
C TYR A 30 20.04 -33.75 5.14
N SER A 31 21.06 -33.00 5.58
CA SER A 31 22.14 -32.53 4.69
C SER A 31 23.54 -32.70 5.29
N ARG A 32 23.91 -33.95 5.61
CA ARG A 32 25.32 -34.35 5.53
C ARG A 32 25.62 -34.60 4.06
N HIS A 33 26.15 -33.61 3.35
CA HIS A 33 27.02 -33.68 2.14
C HIS A 33 27.02 -32.32 1.41
N ALA A 34 27.48 -31.26 2.07
CA ALA A 34 27.93 -30.05 1.38
C ALA A 34 28.99 -29.33 2.23
N ARG A 35 30.18 -29.15 1.66
CA ARG A 35 31.29 -28.43 2.30
C ARG A 35 31.01 -26.93 2.31
N ALA A 36 30.78 -26.41 3.52
CA ALA A 36 31.21 -25.13 4.08
C ALA A 36 31.21 -23.87 3.18
N VAL A 37 30.13 -23.08 3.29
CA VAL A 37 30.21 -21.66 3.68
C VAL A 37 29.25 -21.50 4.86
N HIS A 38 29.81 -21.50 6.08
CA HIS A 38 29.03 -21.37 7.31
C HIS A 38 28.70 -19.90 7.57
N VAL A 39 27.46 -19.50 7.35
CA VAL A 39 26.86 -18.33 7.99
C VAL A 39 25.62 -18.82 8.74
N SER A 40 25.66 -18.77 10.07
CA SER A 40 24.58 -19.28 10.93
C SER A 40 23.32 -18.38 10.81
N PRO A 41 22.18 -18.89 10.32
CA PRO A 41 20.95 -18.09 10.15
C PRO A 41 20.41 -17.49 11.45
N LEU A 42 20.70 -18.13 12.59
CA LEU A 42 20.27 -17.70 13.92
C LEU A 42 20.95 -16.40 14.39
N ARG A 43 22.16 -16.10 13.90
CA ARG A 43 22.88 -14.86 14.27
C ARG A 43 22.33 -13.63 13.54
N TRP A 44 21.74 -13.83 12.36
CA TRP A 44 21.09 -12.79 11.56
C TRP A 44 19.73 -12.39 12.13
N MET A 45 18.92 -13.36 12.56
CA MET A 45 17.60 -13.10 13.15
C MET A 45 17.71 -12.27 14.45
N TRP A 46 18.74 -12.50 15.26
CA TRP A 46 18.97 -11.75 16.49
C TRP A 46 19.45 -10.31 16.24
N HIS A 47 20.36 -10.07 15.29
CA HIS A 47 20.84 -8.72 14.97
C HIS A 47 19.79 -7.85 14.29
N SER A 48 18.98 -8.44 13.40
CA SER A 48 17.88 -7.73 12.75
C SER A 48 16.72 -7.42 13.72
N LEU A 49 16.32 -8.34 14.62
CA LEU A 49 15.27 -8.00 15.61
C LEU A 49 15.75 -6.95 16.64
N THR A 50 17.00 -7.01 17.11
CA THR A 50 17.49 -6.03 18.10
C THR A 50 17.65 -4.62 17.51
N ALA A 51 18.05 -4.50 16.24
CA ALA A 51 18.14 -3.20 15.56
C ALA A 51 16.76 -2.54 15.36
N TRP A 52 15.68 -3.32 15.39
CA TRP A 52 14.30 -2.85 15.25
C TRP A 52 13.62 -2.56 16.60
N ILE A 53 14.07 -3.14 17.71
CA ILE A 53 13.42 -3.04 19.03
C ILE A 53 14.10 -2.04 19.98
N THR A 54 15.37 -1.68 19.78
CA THR A 54 16.00 -0.59 20.55
C THR A 54 15.87 0.75 19.84
N PRO A 55 15.14 1.74 20.39
CA PRO A 55 15.27 3.11 19.93
C PRO A 55 16.70 3.55 20.25
N SER A 56 17.48 3.88 19.22
CA SER A 56 18.74 4.59 19.39
C SER A 56 18.42 5.93 20.06
N LEU A 57 18.68 6.03 21.37
CA LEU A 57 18.73 7.28 22.12
C LEU A 57 19.93 8.10 21.60
N LYS A 58 19.80 8.66 20.40
CA LYS A 58 20.53 9.86 20.01
C LYS A 58 19.51 10.95 19.82
N THR A 59 19.32 11.72 20.89
CA THR A 59 18.59 12.99 20.89
C THR A 59 19.27 13.96 19.92
N GLN A 60 18.90 13.87 18.64
CA GLN A 60 18.99 15.01 17.74
C GLN A 60 17.61 15.68 17.78
N THR A 61 17.56 16.83 18.43
CA THR A 61 16.38 17.70 18.37
C THR A 61 16.06 17.99 16.91
N PRO A 62 14.85 17.64 16.42
CA PRO A 62 14.47 17.93 15.04
C PRO A 62 14.46 19.46 14.82
N PRO A 63 14.81 19.94 13.60
CA PRO A 63 14.69 21.35 13.27
C PRO A 63 13.24 21.80 13.47
N ARG A 64 13.09 22.95 14.12
CA ARG A 64 11.78 23.54 14.43
C ARG A 64 10.99 23.72 13.13
N PRO A 65 9.75 23.23 13.04
CA PRO A 65 8.94 23.46 11.85
C PRO A 65 8.74 24.97 11.64
N PRO A 66 8.67 25.45 10.37
CA PRO A 66 8.35 26.84 10.09
C PRO A 66 7.01 27.18 10.75
N LYS A 67 6.97 28.33 11.44
CA LYS A 67 5.75 28.83 12.10
C LYS A 67 4.63 28.91 11.05
N PRO A 68 3.46 28.28 11.28
CA PRO A 68 2.30 28.51 10.44
C PRO A 68 1.89 29.98 10.51
N SER A 69 1.58 30.55 9.35
CA SER A 69 1.05 31.91 9.21
C SER A 69 -0.23 32.08 10.04
N PRO A 70 -0.42 33.20 10.76
CA PRO A 70 -1.57 33.39 11.61
C PRO A 70 -2.77 33.86 10.77
N SER A 71 -3.65 32.94 10.41
CA SER A 71 -5.04 33.27 10.04
C SER A 71 -5.96 32.06 10.12
N ALA A 72 -7.12 32.27 10.73
CA ALA A 72 -8.27 31.38 10.93
C ALA A 72 -8.16 30.36 12.08
N SER A 73 -8.50 30.83 13.30
CA SER A 73 -9.09 29.98 14.32
C SER A 73 -10.55 29.68 13.96
N THR A 74 -10.79 28.50 13.43
CA THR A 74 -12.08 27.82 13.52
C THR A 74 -11.78 26.40 13.98
N THR A 75 -12.62 25.88 14.88
CA THR A 75 -12.64 24.49 15.32
C THR A 75 -12.90 23.57 14.13
N GLU A 76 -11.89 23.31 13.31
CA GLU A 76 -11.92 22.27 12.28
C GLU A 76 -11.45 20.96 12.92
N GLY A 77 -12.34 19.97 12.93
CA GLY A 77 -11.96 18.60 13.26
C GLY A 77 -10.81 18.12 12.38
N SER A 78 -10.00 17.19 12.90
CA SER A 78 -8.92 16.58 12.13
C SER A 78 -9.44 16.15 10.75
N PRO A 79 -8.72 16.44 9.64
CA PRO A 79 -9.18 16.14 8.27
C PRO A 79 -9.39 14.63 7.99
N TRP A 80 -9.10 13.78 8.97
CA TRP A 80 -9.18 12.31 8.92
C TRP A 80 -10.43 11.73 9.58
N GLN A 81 -11.44 12.54 9.88
CA GLN A 81 -12.63 12.04 10.55
C GLN A 81 -13.60 11.34 9.57
N PRO A 82 -14.12 10.16 9.93
CA PRO A 82 -15.24 9.56 9.21
C PRO A 82 -16.42 10.52 9.11
N SER A 83 -17.29 10.32 8.12
CA SER A 83 -18.54 11.08 7.96
C SER A 83 -19.35 11.12 9.26
N ALA A 84 -20.09 12.21 9.49
CA ALA A 84 -20.94 12.39 10.69
C ALA A 84 -21.75 11.12 11.03
N GLY A 85 -21.59 10.63 12.25
CA GLY A 85 -22.25 9.42 12.76
C GLY A 85 -21.48 8.10 12.59
N LYS A 86 -20.29 8.10 11.96
CA LYS A 86 -19.43 6.90 11.87
C LYS A 86 -18.24 6.98 12.81
N SER A 87 -17.93 5.85 13.46
CA SER A 87 -16.76 5.74 14.32
C SER A 87 -15.49 5.45 13.51
N ARG A 88 -15.63 4.76 12.37
CA ARG A 88 -14.54 4.29 11.51
C ARG A 88 -14.88 4.44 10.03
N TRP A 89 -13.86 4.60 9.20
CA TRP A 89 -14.03 4.71 7.74
C TRP A 89 -14.70 3.48 7.13
N GLY A 90 -14.31 2.27 7.56
CA GLY A 90 -14.87 1.02 7.07
C GLY A 90 -16.28 0.68 7.61
N ASP A 91 -16.87 1.48 8.51
CA ASP A 91 -18.18 1.14 9.09
C ASP A 91 -19.24 1.00 7.99
N ASP A 92 -19.98 -0.12 8.08
CA ASP A 92 -21.01 -0.57 7.16
C ASP A 92 -20.50 -0.96 5.75
N CYS A 93 -19.19 -1.17 5.58
CA CYS A 93 -18.60 -1.72 4.36
C CYS A 93 -18.37 -3.24 4.52
N ASN A 94 -19.00 -4.03 3.66
CA ASN A 94 -18.73 -5.46 3.57
C ASN A 94 -17.51 -5.70 2.68
N PHE A 95 -17.43 -5.00 1.56
CA PHE A 95 -16.33 -5.07 0.61
C PHE A 95 -15.51 -3.79 0.68
N ILE A 96 -14.20 -3.92 0.82
CA ILE A 96 -13.28 -2.79 0.89
C ILE A 96 -12.16 -3.00 -0.11
N PHE A 97 -11.92 -1.98 -0.94
CA PHE A 97 -10.73 -1.89 -1.75
C PHE A 97 -9.82 -0.77 -1.22
N LEU A 98 -8.57 -1.11 -0.90
CA LEU A 98 -7.52 -0.16 -0.55
C LEU A 98 -6.62 0.04 -1.77
N ASP A 99 -6.70 1.21 -2.40
CA ASP A 99 -5.87 1.55 -3.56
C ASP A 99 -4.66 2.39 -3.11
N ILE A 100 -3.61 1.72 -2.64
CA ILE A 100 -2.47 2.36 -1.98
C ILE A 100 -1.42 2.68 -3.05
N GLY A 101 -1.30 3.98 -3.37
CA GLY A 101 -0.63 4.44 -4.59
C GLY A 101 -1.60 4.49 -5.76
N SER A 102 -2.61 5.34 -5.60
CA SER A 102 -3.75 5.38 -6.51
C SER A 102 -3.44 5.98 -7.87
N ASN A 103 -2.38 6.78 -7.96
CA ASN A 103 -1.98 7.53 -9.13
C ASN A 103 -3.19 8.34 -9.66
N ARG A 104 -3.61 8.13 -10.92
CA ARG A 104 -4.78 8.77 -11.52
C ARG A 104 -6.14 8.15 -11.15
N GLY A 105 -6.14 7.14 -10.28
CA GLY A 105 -7.32 6.43 -9.80
C GLY A 105 -7.82 5.32 -10.73
N VAL A 106 -7.08 4.96 -11.79
CA VAL A 106 -7.51 4.04 -12.86
C VAL A 106 -7.98 2.68 -12.31
N THR A 107 -7.30 2.14 -11.30
CA THR A 107 -7.66 0.85 -10.69
C THR A 107 -9.05 0.89 -10.06
N VAL A 108 -9.41 1.99 -9.41
CA VAL A 108 -10.76 2.20 -8.85
C VAL A 108 -11.79 2.37 -9.95
N ARG A 109 -11.43 2.99 -11.07
CA ARG A 109 -12.31 3.06 -12.25
C ARG A 109 -12.56 1.67 -12.83
N LYS A 110 -11.55 0.80 -12.89
CA LYS A 110 -11.73 -0.62 -13.28
C LYS A 110 -12.68 -1.38 -12.33
N LEU A 111 -12.78 -0.99 -11.06
CA LEU A 111 -13.73 -1.57 -10.10
C LEU A 111 -15.20 -1.14 -10.36
N PHE A 112 -15.47 0.10 -10.77
CA PHE A 112 -16.84 0.58 -10.96
C PHE A 112 -17.29 0.64 -12.42
N GLU A 113 -16.34 0.73 -13.34
CA GLU A 113 -16.54 0.96 -14.77
C GLU A 113 -15.76 -0.06 -15.64
N PRO A 114 -15.76 -1.37 -15.32
CA PRO A 114 -14.90 -2.35 -16.01
C PRO A 114 -15.09 -2.39 -17.54
N ARG A 115 -16.30 -2.09 -18.05
CA ARG A 115 -16.58 -2.03 -19.50
C ARG A 115 -15.81 -0.92 -20.23
N SER A 116 -15.42 0.14 -19.53
CA SER A 116 -14.57 1.20 -20.11
C SER A 116 -13.11 0.75 -20.26
N TYR A 117 -12.73 -0.37 -19.64
CA TYR A 117 -11.38 -0.94 -19.60
C TYR A 117 -11.34 -2.36 -20.19
N PRO A 118 -11.80 -2.59 -21.44
CA PRO A 118 -11.75 -3.92 -22.04
C PRO A 118 -10.30 -4.39 -22.19
N MET A 119 -10.01 -5.64 -21.83
CA MET A 119 -8.70 -6.23 -22.11
C MET A 119 -8.57 -6.68 -23.57
N GLU A 120 -9.70 -6.92 -24.23
CA GLU A 120 -9.76 -7.26 -25.64
C GLU A 120 -9.29 -6.06 -26.49
N GLY A 121 -8.25 -6.28 -27.31
CA GLY A 121 -7.65 -5.24 -28.14
C GLY A 121 -6.68 -4.30 -27.43
N PHE A 122 -6.35 -4.54 -26.15
CA PHE A 122 -5.28 -3.77 -25.48
C PHE A 122 -3.92 -4.13 -26.09
N ASP A 123 -3.35 -3.24 -26.91
CA ASP A 123 -2.04 -3.46 -27.51
C ASP A 123 -0.92 -3.16 -26.50
N TRP A 124 -0.41 -4.23 -25.89
CA TRP A 124 0.79 -4.18 -25.03
C TRP A 124 2.04 -3.63 -25.75
N ARG A 125 2.05 -3.54 -27.09
CA ARG A 125 3.18 -3.06 -27.90
C ARG A 125 3.21 -1.53 -28.07
N GLU A 126 2.07 -0.85 -27.97
CA GLU A 126 2.03 0.62 -28.03
C GLU A 126 2.52 1.28 -26.73
N ASN A 127 2.46 0.56 -25.60
CA ASN A 127 3.14 0.93 -24.36
C ASN A 127 4.59 0.39 -24.35
N ARG A 128 5.41 0.89 -25.28
CA ARG A 128 6.85 0.61 -25.42
C ARG A 128 7.70 0.91 -24.17
N LEU A 129 7.15 1.57 -23.16
CA LEU A 129 7.84 1.87 -21.89
C LEU A 129 7.85 0.70 -20.90
N SER A 130 7.18 -0.42 -21.19
CA SER A 130 7.41 -1.69 -20.48
C SER A 130 8.72 -2.36 -20.91
N PHE A 131 9.81 -1.59 -20.90
CA PHE A 131 11.17 -2.11 -21.03
C PHE A 131 11.46 -3.00 -19.82
N LEU A 132 11.15 -4.30 -19.91
CA LEU A 132 12.07 -5.41 -19.60
C LEU A 132 11.43 -6.76 -19.22
N ASN A 133 10.13 -6.87 -18.94
CA ASN A 133 9.57 -8.17 -18.54
C ASN A 133 8.64 -8.78 -19.58
N LYS A 134 9.26 -9.66 -20.39
CA LYS A 134 8.65 -10.83 -21.04
C LYS A 134 7.39 -11.30 -20.30
N LYS A 135 6.27 -11.40 -21.03
CA LYS A 135 5.16 -12.34 -20.82
C LYS A 135 5.17 -13.02 -19.44
N ARG A 136 4.77 -12.32 -18.39
CA ARG A 136 4.32 -12.99 -17.17
C ARG A 136 2.88 -13.41 -17.43
N ALA A 137 2.73 -14.64 -17.93
CA ALA A 137 1.45 -15.27 -18.22
C ALA A 137 0.59 -15.49 -16.96
N ASP A 138 1.13 -15.16 -15.79
CA ASP A 138 0.57 -15.32 -14.45
C ASP A 138 -0.02 -14.03 -13.85
N HIS A 139 0.12 -12.86 -14.49
CA HIS A 139 -0.55 -11.65 -14.01
C HIS A 139 -2.02 -11.63 -14.41
N LYS A 140 -2.91 -11.56 -13.42
CA LYS A 140 -4.33 -11.25 -13.63
C LYS A 140 -4.51 -9.72 -13.73
N PRO A 141 -5.22 -9.22 -14.75
CA PRO A 141 -5.69 -7.83 -14.78
C PRO A 141 -6.50 -7.49 -13.51
N ALA A 142 -6.57 -6.21 -13.13
CA ALA A 142 -7.34 -5.80 -11.95
C ALA A 142 -8.80 -6.26 -12.00
N ILE A 143 -9.38 -6.24 -13.20
CA ILE A 143 -10.77 -6.63 -13.45
C ILE A 143 -11.02 -8.09 -13.04
N ASP A 144 -10.09 -8.99 -13.32
CA ASP A 144 -10.23 -10.41 -12.97
C ASP A 144 -10.20 -10.62 -11.45
N LEU A 145 -9.34 -9.88 -10.74
CA LEU A 145 -9.33 -9.90 -9.28
C LEU A 145 -10.62 -9.31 -8.69
N PHE A 146 -11.15 -8.24 -9.28
CA PHE A 146 -12.44 -7.69 -8.83
C PHE A 146 -13.59 -8.66 -9.07
N ASN A 147 -13.61 -9.37 -10.19
CA ASN A 147 -14.62 -10.40 -10.47
C ASN A 147 -14.50 -11.61 -9.53
N GLU A 148 -13.30 -11.94 -9.06
CA GLU A 148 -13.06 -13.01 -8.08
C GLU A 148 -13.48 -12.61 -6.66
N LEU A 149 -13.15 -11.39 -6.24
CA LEU A 149 -13.18 -10.98 -4.83
C LEU A 149 -14.39 -10.11 -4.44
N PHE A 150 -15.03 -9.47 -5.40
CA PHE A 150 -16.14 -8.55 -5.18
C PHE A 150 -17.42 -9.10 -5.82
N PRO A 151 -18.59 -8.52 -5.50
CA PRO A 151 -19.84 -8.86 -6.16
C PRO A 151 -19.74 -8.75 -7.69
N PRO A 152 -20.61 -9.44 -8.44
CA PRO A 152 -20.63 -9.38 -9.90
C PRO A 152 -20.69 -7.94 -10.43
N GLU A 153 -20.14 -7.72 -11.62
CA GLU A 153 -20.10 -6.40 -12.25
C GLU A 153 -21.48 -5.72 -12.29
N GLU A 154 -22.53 -6.47 -12.60
CA GLU A 154 -23.90 -5.96 -12.70
C GLU A 154 -24.42 -5.42 -11.38
N GLU A 155 -23.88 -5.89 -10.25
CA GLU A 155 -24.18 -5.37 -8.93
C GLU A 155 -23.30 -4.16 -8.61
N ARG A 156 -21.99 -4.25 -8.85
CA ARG A 156 -21.04 -3.15 -8.60
C ARG A 156 -21.36 -1.88 -9.37
N ALA A 157 -21.80 -2.03 -10.61
CA ALA A 157 -22.14 -0.93 -11.51
C ALA A 157 -23.49 -0.24 -11.16
N ARG A 158 -24.30 -0.81 -10.24
CA ARG A 158 -25.55 -0.16 -9.81
C ARG A 158 -25.24 0.99 -8.85
N THR A 159 -25.91 2.12 -9.07
CA THR A 159 -25.76 3.36 -8.28
C THR A 159 -26.30 3.27 -6.84
N ASN A 160 -26.85 2.13 -6.43
CA ASN A 160 -27.38 1.91 -5.08
C ASN A 160 -26.74 0.69 -4.41
N PHE A 161 -25.63 0.16 -4.94
CA PHE A 161 -24.98 -1.00 -4.33
C PHE A 161 -24.32 -0.63 -3.00
N ALA A 162 -25.09 -0.77 -1.92
CA ALA A 162 -24.65 -0.49 -0.57
C ALA A 162 -23.78 -1.64 -0.04
N GLY A 163 -22.46 -1.50 -0.11
CA GLY A 163 -21.58 -2.51 0.48
C GLY A 163 -20.10 -2.36 0.17
N ILE A 164 -19.76 -1.66 -0.92
CA ILE A 164 -18.37 -1.40 -1.31
C ILE A 164 -17.92 -0.05 -0.76
N CYS A 165 -16.70 -0.03 -0.24
CA CYS A 165 -15.95 1.17 0.08
C CYS A 165 -14.58 1.12 -0.59
N VAL A 166 -14.14 2.26 -1.06
CA VAL A 166 -12.81 2.42 -1.62
C VAL A 166 -12.09 3.52 -0.88
N PHE A 167 -10.89 3.22 -0.41
CA PHE A 167 -10.00 4.18 0.22
C PHE A 167 -8.69 4.17 -0.55
N GLY A 168 -8.36 5.28 -1.20
CA GLY A 168 -7.08 5.39 -1.90
C GLY A 168 -6.21 6.48 -1.32
N PHE A 169 -4.90 6.30 -1.51
CA PHE A 169 -3.86 7.16 -0.97
C PHE A 169 -2.97 7.59 -2.12
N GLU A 170 -2.86 8.90 -2.34
CA GLU A 170 -2.09 9.46 -3.43
C GLU A 170 -1.36 10.74 -3.00
N PRO A 171 -0.02 10.70 -2.85
CA PRO A 171 0.74 11.87 -2.43
C PRO A 171 0.98 12.89 -3.54
N ASN A 172 0.90 12.53 -4.82
CA ASN A 172 1.11 13.44 -5.93
C ASN A 172 -0.05 14.44 -6.05
N PHE A 173 0.21 15.68 -5.62
CA PHE A 173 -0.76 16.77 -5.66
C PHE A 173 -1.29 17.09 -7.08
N HIS A 174 -0.58 16.68 -8.13
CA HIS A 174 -1.06 16.82 -9.50
C HIS A 174 -2.29 15.94 -9.81
N HIS A 175 -2.54 14.90 -9.02
CA HIS A 175 -3.72 14.05 -9.16
C HIS A 175 -4.91 14.52 -8.32
N THR A 176 -4.71 15.43 -7.35
CA THR A 176 -5.74 15.89 -6.41
C THR A 176 -7.02 16.32 -7.11
N ALA A 177 -6.93 17.22 -8.10
CA ALA A 177 -8.11 17.76 -8.78
C ALA A 177 -8.94 16.66 -9.46
N ARG A 178 -8.25 15.74 -10.16
CA ARG A 178 -8.87 14.59 -10.83
C ARG A 178 -9.51 13.64 -9.83
N LEU A 179 -8.77 13.20 -8.81
CA LEU A 179 -9.25 12.26 -7.81
C LEU A 179 -10.46 12.80 -7.07
N LYS A 180 -10.46 14.09 -6.71
CA LYS A 180 -11.63 14.74 -6.10
C LYS A 180 -12.81 14.91 -7.06
N ALA A 181 -12.58 15.05 -8.37
CA ALA A 181 -13.65 15.02 -9.35
C ALA A 181 -14.28 13.62 -9.47
N LEU A 182 -13.46 12.56 -9.50
CA LEU A 182 -13.95 11.16 -9.44
C LEU A 182 -14.72 10.90 -8.15
N GLU A 183 -14.20 11.31 -6.99
CA GLU A 183 -14.87 11.19 -5.68
C GLU A 183 -16.28 11.77 -5.69
N ARG A 184 -16.43 13.02 -6.16
CA ARG A 184 -17.74 13.68 -6.27
C ARG A 184 -18.67 12.94 -7.23
N CYS A 185 -18.15 12.51 -8.38
CA CYS A 185 -18.96 11.83 -9.40
C CYS A 185 -19.46 10.45 -8.93
N TYR A 186 -18.62 9.70 -8.21
CA TYR A 186 -18.94 8.41 -7.61
C TYR A 186 -19.87 8.57 -6.41
N ALA A 187 -19.69 9.58 -5.57
CA ALA A 187 -20.61 9.91 -4.49
C ALA A 187 -22.02 10.23 -5.01
N ALA A 188 -22.14 10.99 -6.11
CA ALA A 188 -23.42 11.29 -6.76
C ALA A 188 -24.14 10.04 -7.31
N ARG A 189 -23.42 8.90 -7.38
CA ARG A 189 -23.90 7.59 -7.82
C ARG A 189 -23.97 6.59 -6.67
N GLY A 190 -23.98 7.05 -5.42
CA GLY A 190 -24.09 6.20 -4.24
C GLY A 190 -22.87 5.32 -3.95
N TRP A 191 -21.79 5.43 -4.72
CA TRP A 191 -20.55 4.73 -4.44
C TRP A 191 -19.73 5.46 -3.38
N ARG A 192 -19.15 4.70 -2.45
CA ARG A 192 -18.34 5.25 -1.34
C ARG A 192 -16.86 5.15 -1.69
N VAL A 193 -16.36 6.18 -2.35
CA VAL A 193 -14.93 6.36 -2.64
C VAL A 193 -14.41 7.53 -1.84
N HIS A 194 -13.24 7.38 -1.23
CA HIS A 194 -12.53 8.48 -0.61
C HIS A 194 -11.04 8.40 -0.95
N TRP A 195 -10.51 9.50 -1.48
CA TRP A 195 -9.10 9.67 -1.75
C TRP A 195 -8.49 10.57 -0.69
N PHE A 196 -7.51 10.01 0.02
CA PHE A 196 -6.54 10.74 0.81
C PHE A 196 -5.48 11.31 -0.16
N THR A 197 -5.81 12.46 -0.74
CA THR A 197 -4.92 13.19 -1.68
C THR A 197 -3.82 13.92 -0.91
N GLU A 198 -2.68 14.14 -1.55
CA GLU A 198 -1.49 14.78 -0.93
C GLU A 198 -1.05 14.05 0.35
N THR A 199 -1.28 12.74 0.35
CA THR A 199 -1.06 11.84 1.49
C THR A 199 -0.31 10.60 1.03
N ALA A 200 0.87 10.39 1.59
CA ALA A 200 1.65 9.19 1.41
C ALA A 200 1.32 8.14 2.47
N VAL A 201 1.45 6.86 2.11
CA VAL A 201 1.48 5.76 3.08
C VAL A 201 2.91 5.51 3.55
N SER A 202 3.06 5.23 4.84
CA SER A 202 4.33 4.99 5.53
C SER A 202 4.09 4.07 6.75
N ASP A 203 5.16 3.84 7.50
CA ASP A 203 5.22 3.21 8.82
C ASP A 203 4.92 4.19 9.98
N ALA A 204 4.77 5.49 9.70
CA ALA A 204 4.43 6.48 10.72
C ALA A 204 3.53 7.62 10.20
N ASN A 205 2.68 8.15 11.09
CA ASN A 205 1.99 9.41 10.86
C ASN A 205 2.98 10.58 10.95
N GLY A 206 2.84 11.57 10.08
CA GLY A 206 3.72 12.74 10.10
C GLY A 206 3.77 13.44 8.74
N TYR A 207 4.98 13.83 8.35
CA TYR A 207 5.25 14.52 7.10
C TYR A 207 6.51 13.95 6.46
N ALA A 208 6.48 13.79 5.15
CA ALA A 208 7.64 13.38 4.36
C ALA A 208 7.83 14.31 3.16
N LYS A 209 9.07 14.36 2.66
CA LYS A 209 9.40 15.11 1.45
C LYS A 209 9.03 14.26 0.23
N LEU A 210 8.16 14.77 -0.62
CA LEU A 210 7.76 14.08 -1.85
C LEU A 210 8.82 14.25 -2.94
N GLN A 211 9.12 13.15 -3.62
CA GLN A 211 9.93 13.11 -4.82
C GLN A 211 9.05 12.75 -6.00
N LEU A 212 9.19 13.51 -7.08
CA LEU A 212 8.42 13.34 -8.31
C LEU A 212 9.34 12.94 -9.45
N GLY A 213 8.82 12.07 -10.33
CA GLY A 213 9.37 11.66 -11.63
C GLY A 213 10.23 12.70 -12.35
N ARG A 214 11.36 12.26 -12.94
CA ARG A 214 12.39 13.14 -13.52
C ARG A 214 11.83 13.97 -14.69
N ARG A 215 12.07 15.28 -14.64
CA ARG A 215 11.82 16.28 -15.70
C ARG A 215 12.78 16.00 -16.88
N GLY A 216 12.25 15.64 -18.06
CA GLY A 216 13.07 15.34 -19.24
C GLY A 216 12.31 14.78 -20.45
N GLU A 217 11.19 14.11 -20.23
CA GLU A 217 10.15 13.87 -21.25
C GLU A 217 9.00 14.85 -21.01
N ARG A 218 8.18 15.13 -22.02
CA ARG A 218 7.18 16.22 -22.05
C ARG A 218 6.51 16.37 -20.69
N VAL A 219 6.37 17.60 -20.17
CA VAL A 219 5.83 17.89 -18.81
C VAL A 219 4.55 17.09 -18.49
N GLN A 220 3.74 16.79 -19.49
CA GLN A 220 2.57 15.92 -19.37
C GLN A 220 2.91 14.47 -18.98
N GLU A 221 3.97 13.84 -19.51
CA GLU A 221 4.39 12.47 -19.15
C GLU A 221 4.96 12.42 -17.73
N ALA A 222 5.73 13.41 -17.28
CA ALA A 222 6.26 13.48 -15.92
C ALA A 222 5.17 13.57 -14.82
N LEU A 223 3.98 14.08 -15.15
CA LEU A 223 2.81 14.07 -14.27
C LEU A 223 2.21 12.66 -14.06
N HIS A 224 2.63 11.66 -14.83
CA HIS A 224 2.17 10.26 -14.73
C HIS A 224 3.16 9.34 -14.01
N ILE A 225 4.40 9.79 -13.83
CA ILE A 225 5.51 8.99 -13.29
C ILE A 225 5.43 9.12 -11.77
N GLY A 226 5.34 7.98 -11.08
CA GLY A 226 4.96 7.86 -9.68
C GLY A 226 5.69 8.78 -8.70
N ALA A 227 5.08 8.93 -7.53
CA ALA A 227 5.54 9.82 -6.48
C ALA A 227 6.02 9.01 -5.27
N SER A 228 7.25 9.31 -4.82
CA SER A 228 7.91 8.55 -3.76
C SER A 228 8.27 9.41 -2.57
N ILE A 229 8.20 8.83 -1.37
CA ILE A 229 8.77 9.40 -0.14
C ILE A 229 10.16 8.84 0.20
N VAL A 230 10.63 7.87 -0.59
CA VAL A 230 11.98 7.30 -0.48
C VAL A 230 12.89 8.01 -1.46
N SER A 231 14.12 8.34 -1.05
CA SER A 231 15.03 9.02 -1.95
C SER A 231 15.50 8.08 -3.06
N GLU A 232 15.36 8.45 -4.33
CA GLU A 232 15.90 7.64 -5.41
C GLU A 232 17.36 8.02 -5.72
N VAL A 233 18.13 7.07 -6.27
CA VAL A 233 19.46 7.30 -6.86
C VAL A 233 19.36 8.04 -8.20
N HIS A 234 18.22 7.95 -8.88
CA HIS A 234 17.95 8.53 -10.20
C HIS A 234 17.25 9.89 -10.15
N TYR A 235 16.63 10.26 -9.03
CA TYR A 235 16.26 11.64 -8.69
C TYR A 235 17.50 12.45 -8.30
N LYS A 236 18.44 12.62 -9.24
CA LYS A 236 19.44 13.68 -9.12
C LYS A 236 18.68 15.00 -9.06
N GLU A 237 18.71 15.62 -7.88
CA GLU A 237 18.07 16.89 -7.53
C GLU A 237 17.93 17.86 -8.72
N ARG A 238 16.75 18.50 -8.83
CA ARG A 238 16.51 19.89 -9.29
C ARG A 238 15.05 20.13 -9.77
N SER A 239 14.04 19.62 -9.08
CA SER A 239 12.82 20.43 -8.96
C SER A 239 12.92 21.14 -7.62
N ASN A 240 12.81 22.47 -7.61
CA ASN A 240 12.60 23.24 -6.37
C ASN A 240 11.19 22.98 -5.77
N LEU A 241 10.56 21.86 -6.15
CA LEU A 241 9.17 21.49 -5.89
C LEU A 241 9.13 20.06 -5.35
N SER A 242 9.85 19.83 -4.25
CA SER A 242 9.62 18.67 -3.40
C SER A 242 8.74 19.12 -2.23
N PRO A 243 7.40 19.20 -2.42
CA PRO A 243 6.52 19.59 -1.34
C PRO A 243 6.61 18.56 -0.21
N SER A 244 6.31 19.02 1.00
CA SER A 244 6.06 18.10 2.10
C SER A 244 4.61 17.62 2.01
N VAL A 245 4.41 16.31 2.07
CA VAL A 245 3.09 15.68 2.10
C VAL A 245 2.86 15.02 3.45
N GLN A 246 1.59 14.83 3.81
CA GLN A 246 1.23 14.11 5.02
C GLN A 246 1.54 12.63 4.85
N THR A 247 1.97 11.96 5.91
CA THR A 247 2.13 10.50 5.93
C THR A 247 1.11 9.86 6.87
N ILE A 248 0.64 8.67 6.50
CA ILE A 248 -0.20 7.81 7.33
C ILE A 248 0.54 6.52 7.67
N ASP A 249 0.55 6.16 8.95
CA ASP A 249 0.84 4.81 9.42
C ASP A 249 -0.30 3.88 8.96
N LEU A 250 -0.04 3.16 7.87
CA LEU A 250 -1.06 2.31 7.26
C LEU A 250 -1.44 1.14 8.18
N ALA A 251 -0.49 0.59 8.95
CA ALA A 251 -0.77 -0.52 9.85
C ALA A 251 -1.77 -0.10 10.92
N LYS A 252 -1.53 1.07 11.54
CA LYS A 252 -2.45 1.66 12.51
C LYS A 252 -3.79 2.00 11.88
N TRP A 253 -3.79 2.60 10.69
CA TRP A 253 -5.02 2.97 9.99
C TRP A 253 -5.89 1.75 9.68
N VAL A 254 -5.31 0.67 9.14
CA VAL A 254 -6.02 -0.60 8.84
C VAL A 254 -6.58 -1.22 10.12
N ASN A 255 -5.78 -1.30 11.17
CA ASN A 255 -6.21 -1.87 12.45
C ASN A 255 -7.40 -1.11 13.05
N VAL A 256 -7.38 0.23 12.99
CA VAL A 256 -8.46 1.05 13.55
C VAL A 256 -9.69 1.05 12.65
N HIS A 257 -9.51 1.27 11.35
CA HIS A 257 -10.63 1.62 10.46
C HIS A 257 -11.19 0.46 9.66
N ILE A 258 -10.43 -0.63 9.49
CA ILE A 258 -10.82 -1.78 8.68
C ILE A 258 -11.04 -3.02 9.52
N LYS A 259 -10.08 -3.38 10.38
CA LYS A 259 -10.16 -4.57 11.23
C LYS A 259 -11.29 -4.45 12.26
N GLN A 260 -11.41 -3.29 12.90
CA GLN A 260 -12.42 -3.03 13.93
C GLN A 260 -13.75 -2.46 13.39
N ARG A 261 -13.95 -2.46 12.07
CA ARG A 261 -15.15 -1.87 11.46
C ARG A 261 -16.41 -2.64 11.85
N ARG A 262 -17.54 -1.94 11.91
CA ARG A 262 -18.86 -2.59 11.93
C ARG A 262 -19.16 -3.19 10.56
N LYS A 263 -19.24 -4.52 10.48
CA LYS A 263 -19.66 -5.25 9.27
C LYS A 263 -21.17 -5.48 9.27
N ARG A 264 -21.78 -5.49 8.09
CA ARG A 264 -23.16 -5.98 7.94
C ARG A 264 -23.13 -7.51 7.81
N PRO A 265 -24.23 -8.22 8.11
CA PRO A 265 -24.33 -9.65 7.80
C PRO A 265 -24.07 -9.91 6.31
N GLY A 266 -23.52 -11.10 6.02
CA GLY A 266 -23.27 -11.57 4.66
C GLY A 266 -21.79 -11.59 4.26
N PRO A 267 -21.49 -11.88 2.98
CA PRO A 267 -20.14 -11.95 2.47
C PRO A 267 -19.38 -10.63 2.62
N SER A 268 -18.08 -10.72 2.88
CA SER A 268 -17.19 -9.58 3.06
C SER A 268 -15.80 -9.90 2.53
N ALA A 269 -15.12 -8.91 1.95
CA ALA A 269 -13.72 -9.04 1.56
C ALA A 269 -12.99 -7.70 1.70
N VAL A 270 -11.71 -7.75 2.03
CA VAL A 270 -10.78 -6.62 2.01
C VAL A 270 -9.65 -6.95 1.04
N TYR A 271 -9.59 -6.20 -0.05
CA TYR A 271 -8.51 -6.27 -1.03
C TYR A 271 -7.68 -5.00 -0.97
N ALA A 272 -6.35 -5.13 -1.03
CA ALA A 272 -5.42 -4.02 -1.10
C ALA A 272 -4.48 -4.15 -2.31
N LYS A 273 -4.29 -3.06 -3.04
CA LYS A 273 -3.14 -2.88 -3.94
C LYS A 273 -2.12 -2.02 -3.22
N LEU A 274 -0.84 -2.40 -3.25
CA LEU A 274 0.27 -1.62 -2.74
C LEU A 274 1.33 -1.40 -3.83
N ASP A 275 1.47 -0.14 -4.22
CA ASP A 275 2.32 0.34 -5.31
C ASP A 275 2.69 1.79 -4.98
N ILE A 276 3.67 1.99 -4.09
CA ILE A 276 3.99 3.29 -3.48
C ILE A 276 5.46 3.67 -3.72
N GLU A 277 5.96 3.28 -4.88
CA GLU A 277 7.21 3.77 -5.45
C GLU A 277 8.39 3.69 -4.45
N GLY A 278 8.56 2.54 -3.80
CA GLY A 278 9.73 2.22 -2.98
C GLY A 278 9.47 2.09 -1.48
N ALA A 279 8.40 2.69 -0.97
CA ALA A 279 8.06 2.59 0.45
C ALA A 279 7.40 1.25 0.83
N GLU A 280 7.26 0.30 -0.10
CA GLU A 280 6.61 -1.00 0.14
C GLU A 280 7.37 -1.81 1.19
N TRP A 281 8.70 -1.77 1.17
CA TRP A 281 9.54 -2.60 2.05
C TRP A 281 9.33 -2.28 3.52
N THR A 282 9.41 -1.00 3.89
CA THR A 282 9.22 -0.54 5.26
C THR A 282 7.76 -0.66 5.68
N THR A 283 6.83 -0.26 4.80
CA THR A 283 5.39 -0.33 5.07
C THR A 283 4.92 -1.76 5.32
N LEU A 284 5.30 -2.72 4.48
CA LEU A 284 4.87 -4.12 4.65
C LEU A 284 5.48 -4.77 5.88
N ALA A 285 6.76 -4.52 6.15
CA ALA A 285 7.39 -5.01 7.38
C ALA A 285 6.68 -4.47 8.62
N HIS A 286 6.35 -3.17 8.62
CA HIS A 286 5.59 -2.52 9.69
C HIS A 286 4.18 -3.09 9.85
N MET A 287 3.46 -3.30 8.74
CA MET A 287 2.13 -3.93 8.74
C MET A 287 2.14 -5.36 9.28
N LEU A 288 3.16 -6.15 8.93
CA LEU A 288 3.35 -7.49 9.46
C LEU A 288 3.59 -7.45 10.98
N ALA A 289 4.52 -6.61 11.43
CA ALA A 289 4.89 -6.48 12.84
C ALA A 289 3.73 -6.00 13.73
N HIS A 290 2.83 -5.18 13.19
CA HIS A 290 1.69 -4.62 13.91
C HIS A 290 0.36 -5.36 13.63
N GLY A 291 0.43 -6.54 13.00
CA GLY A 291 -0.73 -7.42 12.82
C GLY A 291 -1.79 -6.90 11.85
N ALA A 292 -1.48 -5.90 11.02
CA ALA A 292 -2.42 -5.40 10.01
C ALA A 292 -2.67 -6.42 8.88
N LEU A 293 -1.71 -7.32 8.63
CA LEU A 293 -1.84 -8.45 7.68
C LEU A 293 -2.51 -9.69 8.30
N CYS A 294 -3.09 -9.54 9.49
CA CYS A 294 -3.70 -10.60 10.29
C CYS A 294 -5.12 -10.12 10.64
N ASP A 295 -6.14 -10.63 9.92
CA ASP A 295 -7.56 -10.22 9.93
C ASP A 295 -7.88 -8.79 9.44
N GLY A 296 -6.87 -8.01 9.06
CA GLY A 296 -7.07 -6.65 8.55
C GLY A 296 -7.34 -6.61 7.04
N ILE A 297 -6.58 -7.40 6.28
CA ILE A 297 -6.63 -7.47 4.81
C ILE A 297 -6.70 -8.94 4.40
N ASP A 298 -7.67 -9.31 3.57
CA ASP A 298 -7.85 -10.69 3.12
C ASP A 298 -6.93 -10.99 1.92
N PHE A 299 -6.83 -10.05 0.99
CA PHE A 299 -6.05 -10.19 -0.24
C PHE A 299 -5.18 -8.96 -0.49
N MET A 300 -3.95 -9.16 -0.92
CA MET A 300 -3.05 -8.05 -1.24
C MET A 300 -2.25 -8.31 -2.51
N SER A 301 -2.18 -7.28 -3.34
CA SER A 301 -1.40 -7.22 -4.56
C SER A 301 -0.27 -6.22 -4.40
N LEU A 302 0.94 -6.61 -4.83
CA LEU A 302 2.18 -5.90 -4.53
C LEU A 302 2.97 -5.62 -5.81
N GLU A 303 3.37 -4.36 -6.00
CA GLU A 303 4.39 -3.98 -6.96
C GLU A 303 5.70 -3.63 -6.25
N TRP A 304 6.77 -4.34 -6.60
CA TRP A 304 8.07 -4.16 -5.94
C TRP A 304 8.95 -3.18 -6.71
N HIS A 305 9.19 -2.02 -6.09
CA HIS A 305 10.14 -1.03 -6.58
C HIS A 305 11.55 -1.33 -6.07
N GLU A 306 12.24 -2.30 -6.69
CA GLU A 306 13.59 -2.75 -6.28
C GLU A 306 14.65 -1.65 -6.32
N TRP A 307 14.43 -0.57 -7.08
CA TRP A 307 15.33 0.57 -7.12
C TRP A 307 15.49 1.23 -5.73
N SER A 308 14.45 1.17 -4.89
CA SER A 308 14.47 1.75 -3.54
C SER A 308 15.50 1.09 -2.63
N SER A 309 15.73 -0.22 -2.78
CA SER A 309 16.74 -0.95 -2.00
C SER A 309 18.18 -0.59 -2.38
N ARG A 310 18.37 0.17 -3.47
CA ARG A 310 19.65 0.71 -3.91
C ARG A 310 19.85 2.17 -3.49
N SER A 311 18.82 2.78 -2.90
CA SER A 311 18.91 4.14 -2.40
C SER A 311 19.95 4.25 -1.28
N PRO A 312 20.84 5.27 -1.30
CA PRO A 312 21.70 5.59 -0.17
C PRO A 312 20.93 5.87 1.14
N SER A 313 19.66 6.26 1.02
CA SER A 313 18.78 6.52 2.18
C SER A 313 18.00 5.29 2.64
N SER A 314 18.05 4.19 1.89
CA SER A 314 17.40 2.95 2.30
C SER A 314 18.13 2.33 3.48
N PRO A 315 17.45 2.03 4.60
CA PRO A 315 18.04 1.25 5.68
C PRO A 315 18.20 -0.23 5.30
N LEU A 316 17.62 -0.67 4.18
CA LEU A 316 17.64 -2.04 3.68
C LEU A 316 18.63 -2.19 2.54
N THR A 317 19.39 -3.28 2.54
CA THR A 317 20.22 -3.67 1.40
C THR A 317 19.40 -4.43 0.36
N LEU A 318 19.96 -4.60 -0.85
CA LEU A 318 19.36 -5.46 -1.88
C LEU A 318 19.16 -6.91 -1.40
N ASN A 319 20.07 -7.43 -0.58
CA ASN A 319 19.94 -8.78 -0.05
C ASN A 319 18.77 -8.86 0.95
N ASP A 320 18.56 -7.82 1.76
CA ASP A 320 17.46 -7.76 2.71
C ASP A 320 16.11 -7.73 1.98
N THR A 321 16.00 -6.95 0.91
CA THR A 321 14.76 -6.85 0.13
C THR A 321 14.45 -8.14 -0.65
N VAL A 322 15.47 -8.79 -1.23
CA VAL A 322 15.31 -10.11 -1.84
C VAL A 322 14.87 -11.16 -0.82
N ALA A 323 15.53 -11.21 0.34
CA ALA A 323 15.19 -12.15 1.40
C ALA A 323 13.77 -11.92 1.94
N PHE A 324 13.38 -10.65 2.16
CA PHE A 324 12.04 -10.30 2.60
C PHE A 324 10.97 -10.71 1.59
N ARG A 325 11.16 -10.38 0.30
CA ARG A 325 10.23 -10.75 -0.77
C ARG A 325 10.03 -12.26 -0.88
N GLN A 326 11.11 -13.03 -0.77
CA GLN A 326 11.06 -14.50 -0.84
C GLN A 326 10.47 -15.12 0.43
N GLY A 327 10.73 -14.53 1.60
CA GLY A 327 10.26 -15.02 2.89
C GLY A 327 8.81 -14.65 3.21
N LEU A 328 8.30 -13.53 2.69
CA LEU A 328 6.97 -13.01 3.02
C LEU A 328 5.83 -14.03 2.83
N PRO A 329 5.74 -14.79 1.71
CA PRO A 329 4.71 -15.83 1.57
C PRO A 329 4.79 -16.91 2.66
N ALA A 330 5.99 -17.33 3.04
CA ALA A 330 6.18 -18.33 4.10
C ALA A 330 5.79 -17.77 5.48
N LEU A 331 6.13 -16.51 5.76
CA LEU A 331 5.73 -15.81 6.98
C LEU A 331 4.20 -15.70 7.06
N LEU A 332 3.53 -15.24 5.99
CA LEU A 332 2.07 -15.14 5.95
C LEU A 332 1.41 -16.52 6.10
N LYS A 333 1.98 -17.57 5.50
CA LYS A 333 1.47 -18.95 5.66
C LYS A 333 1.63 -19.49 7.08
N ALA A 334 2.59 -18.99 7.85
CA ALA A 334 2.81 -19.39 9.25
C ALA A 334 1.88 -18.64 10.23
N LEU A 335 1.40 -17.44 9.87
CA LEU A 335 0.53 -16.63 10.75
C LEU A 335 -0.76 -17.32 11.23
N PRO A 336 -1.48 -18.17 10.45
CA PRO A 336 -2.68 -18.85 10.93
C PRO A 336 -2.46 -19.76 12.14
N ALA A 337 -1.22 -20.20 12.39
CA ALA A 337 -0.88 -20.88 13.64
C ALA A 337 -1.12 -20.00 14.90
N HIS A 338 -1.33 -18.69 14.71
CA HIS A 338 -1.66 -17.71 15.74
C HIS A 338 -3.12 -17.25 15.71
N SER A 339 -4.03 -18.09 15.21
CA SER A 339 -5.48 -17.84 15.25
C SER A 339 -5.95 -16.59 14.50
N CYS A 340 -5.33 -16.27 13.36
CA CYS A 340 -5.83 -15.24 12.46
C CYS A 340 -5.88 -15.65 11.00
N ASN A 341 -6.73 -14.96 10.24
CA ASN A 341 -6.79 -15.07 8.80
C ASN A 341 -5.71 -14.19 8.20
N ALA A 342 -4.60 -14.83 7.82
CA ALA A 342 -3.47 -14.16 7.20
C ALA A 342 -3.82 -13.65 5.80
N THR A 343 -3.32 -12.47 5.46
CA THR A 343 -3.44 -11.90 4.11
C THR A 343 -2.87 -12.85 3.07
N GLN A 344 -3.62 -13.07 1.99
CA GLN A 344 -3.14 -13.83 0.84
C GLN A 344 -2.57 -12.88 -0.22
N LEU A 345 -1.34 -13.15 -0.67
CA LEU A 345 -0.76 -12.40 -1.76
C LEU A 345 -1.38 -12.83 -3.11
N ARG A 346 -1.63 -11.85 -3.97
CA ARG A 346 -2.16 -12.02 -5.33
C ARG A 346 -1.20 -11.37 -6.32
N ALA A 347 -0.78 -12.14 -7.31
CA ALA A 347 0.03 -11.62 -8.40
C ALA A 347 -0.76 -10.55 -9.16
N PHE A 348 -0.18 -9.37 -9.30
CA PHE A 348 -0.80 -8.22 -9.90
C PHE A 348 0.27 -7.31 -10.46
N GLN A 349 0.11 -6.97 -11.72
CA GLN A 349 0.85 -5.91 -12.38
C GLN A 349 -0.09 -5.42 -13.48
N ASP A 350 -0.78 -4.31 -13.23
CA ASP A 350 -1.80 -3.79 -14.14
C ASP A 350 -1.52 -2.34 -14.53
N ASP A 351 -0.46 -2.20 -15.33
CA ASP A 351 -0.08 -0.99 -16.05
C ASP A 351 -0.97 -0.74 -17.29
N SER A 352 -2.07 -1.47 -17.44
CA SER A 352 -3.00 -1.15 -18.52
C SER A 352 -3.67 0.19 -18.22
N TYR A 353 -3.78 1.02 -19.25
CA TYR A 353 -4.44 2.32 -19.17
C TYR A 353 -3.77 3.35 -18.25
N LEU A 354 -2.44 3.32 -18.07
CA LEU A 354 -1.70 4.32 -17.25
C LEU A 354 -2.04 5.78 -17.56
N ARG A 355 -2.29 6.10 -18.84
CA ARG A 355 -2.65 7.47 -19.29
C ARG A 355 -4.14 7.79 -19.18
N ASP A 356 -4.96 6.77 -18.94
CA ASP A 356 -6.42 6.85 -18.83
C ASP A 356 -7.08 7.68 -19.96
N THR A 357 -6.67 7.42 -21.20
CA THR A 357 -7.01 8.26 -22.38
C THR A 357 -8.43 8.06 -22.93
N LYS A 358 -9.25 7.22 -22.30
CA LYS A 358 -10.60 6.92 -22.79
C LYS A 358 -11.59 8.00 -22.35
N LYS A 359 -12.32 8.56 -23.33
CA LYS A 359 -13.33 9.63 -23.19
C LYS A 359 -14.78 9.13 -23.06
N GLN A 360 -14.98 7.87 -22.67
CA GLN A 360 -16.30 7.24 -22.57
C GLN A 360 -16.41 6.52 -21.24
N THR A 361 -16.41 7.31 -20.20
CA THR A 361 -16.56 6.81 -18.85
C THR A 361 -17.72 7.52 -18.19
N VAL A 362 -18.31 6.85 -17.21
CA VAL A 362 -19.43 7.37 -16.44
C VAL A 362 -19.02 8.63 -15.66
N CYS A 363 -17.74 8.70 -15.31
CA CYS A 363 -17.12 9.82 -14.61
C CYS A 363 -15.90 10.34 -15.37
N ASP A 364 -16.14 11.04 -16.49
CA ASP A 364 -15.08 11.79 -17.18
C ASP A 364 -14.70 13.00 -16.30
N ALA A 365 -13.63 12.85 -15.52
CA ALA A 365 -13.05 13.93 -14.72
C ALA A 365 -12.17 14.88 -15.56
N ASP A 366 -11.85 14.50 -16.81
CA ASP A 366 -11.03 15.31 -17.71
C ASP A 366 -11.91 16.23 -18.56
N GLY A 367 -12.26 17.40 -18.02
CA GLY A 367 -12.28 18.59 -18.88
C GLY A 367 -10.88 18.80 -19.48
N PRO A 368 -10.74 19.51 -20.62
CA PRO A 368 -9.42 19.73 -21.23
C PRO A 368 -8.46 20.28 -20.16
N LEU A 369 -7.31 19.62 -20.01
CA LEU A 369 -6.23 20.13 -19.15
C LEU A 369 -6.01 21.60 -19.53
N PRO A 370 -5.96 22.54 -18.56
CA PRO A 370 -5.59 23.92 -18.87
C PRO A 370 -4.26 23.90 -19.62
N ALA A 371 -4.25 24.61 -20.75
CA ALA A 371 -3.15 24.65 -21.72
C ALA A 371 -1.81 25.09 -21.12
#